data_AF-A0ABD1AV53-F1
#
_entry.id   AF-A0ABD1AV53-F1
#
_cell.length_a   1.000
_cell.length_b   1.000
_cell.length_c   1.000
_cell.angle_alpha   90.00
_cell.angle_beta   90.00
_cell.angle_gamma   90.00
#
_symmetry.space_group_name_H-M   'P 1'
#
loop_
_entity.id
_entity.type
_entity.pdbx_description
1 polymer ?
#
loop_
_entity_poly.entity_id
_entity_poly.type
_entity_poly.pdbx_seq_one_letter_code
_entity_poly.pdbx_strand_id
1 'polypeptide(L)'
;MTKIVIVFDFDRTLIDGDSDNWVVTEMGLTEIFHQLRFTLPWNHLMDRMMEELHSQGRSIQDIEACLRKMPIDSKIIEAIKSVKSLGCDIKIVSDANHFFIEKILEQHHLLDFFSEIYTNPISVDANGKLRIFPYHSDAIAPHSCNLCPSNLCKGLVMDHIRASSPNDQVLRRFIYLGDGGGDFCPTLKLRECDCVMPRTNYPLWKKISDNSLLIKAEVKEWSNAEELQRILLQLISKITKEIHNTSI
;
A
#
# COMPACT_ATOMS: atom_id res chain seq x y z
N MET A 1 -0.57 -6.99 23.25
CA MET A 1 -1.28 -6.52 22.04
C MET A 1 -0.57 -5.26 21.54
N THR A 2 -0.34 -5.16 20.24
CA THR A 2 0.46 -4.12 19.59
C THR A 2 -0.21 -2.76 19.73
N LYS A 3 0.50 -1.76 20.26
CA LYS A 3 -0.05 -0.41 20.47
C LYS A 3 0.14 0.52 19.27
N ILE A 4 1.04 0.18 18.35
CA ILE A 4 1.33 0.95 17.13
C ILE A 4 1.04 0.07 15.91
N VAL A 5 0.21 0.57 15.00
CA VAL A 5 -0.08 -0.06 13.71
C VAL A 5 0.47 0.85 12.61
N ILE A 6 1.33 0.31 11.77
CA ILE A 6 1.94 1.01 10.65
C ILE A 6 1.31 0.46 9.37
N VAL A 7 0.76 1.34 8.56
CA VAL A 7 0.09 0.99 7.31
C VAL A 7 0.83 1.66 6.17
N PHE A 8 1.33 0.85 5.25
CA PHE A 8 2.05 1.31 4.07
C PHE A 8 1.17 1.19 2.82
N ASP A 9 1.17 2.22 1.98
CA ASP A 9 1.02 1.99 0.54
C ASP A 9 2.24 1.25 -0.01
N PHE A 10 2.12 0.67 -1.20
CA PHE A 10 3.18 -0.14 -1.80
C PHE A 10 3.97 0.62 -2.87
N ASP A 11 3.37 0.84 -4.03
CA ASP A 11 4.01 1.57 -5.13
C ASP A 11 4.38 2.98 -4.70
N ARG A 12 5.57 3.44 -5.12
CA ARG A 12 6.17 4.76 -4.81
C ARG A 12 6.29 5.08 -3.30
N THR A 13 6.02 4.11 -2.44
CA THR A 13 6.10 4.22 -0.98
C THR A 13 7.10 3.22 -0.41
N LEU A 14 6.85 1.91 -0.55
CA LEU A 14 7.79 0.85 -0.18
C LEU A 14 8.82 0.58 -1.27
N ILE A 15 8.43 0.78 -2.52
CA ILE A 15 9.31 0.65 -3.69
C ILE A 15 9.43 2.03 -4.35
N ASP A 16 10.60 2.38 -4.89
CA ASP A 16 10.77 3.65 -5.63
C ASP A 16 10.38 3.48 -7.11
N GLY A 17 9.12 3.13 -7.33
CA GLY A 17 8.59 2.78 -8.64
C GLY A 17 7.15 2.32 -8.56
N ASP A 18 6.64 1.83 -9.67
CA ASP A 18 5.26 1.39 -9.81
C ASP A 18 5.28 -0.02 -10.43
N SER A 19 4.81 -1.00 -9.67
CA SER A 19 4.93 -2.43 -9.97
C SER A 19 4.14 -2.83 -11.22
N ASP A 20 2.99 -2.19 -11.45
CA ASP A 20 2.20 -2.36 -12.67
C ASP A 20 2.98 -1.85 -13.90
N ASN A 21 3.49 -0.62 -13.84
CA ASN A 21 4.30 -0.04 -14.92
C ASN A 21 5.61 -0.81 -15.15
N TRP A 22 6.21 -1.37 -14.09
CA TRP A 22 7.39 -2.24 -14.18
C TRP A 22 7.10 -3.45 -15.06
N VAL A 23 6.04 -4.22 -14.73
CA VAL A 23 5.64 -5.40 -15.52
C VAL A 23 5.27 -5.02 -16.95
N VAL A 24 4.48 -3.95 -17.13
CA VAL A 24 4.10 -3.46 -18.46
C VAL A 24 5.32 -3.14 -19.32
N THR A 25 6.32 -2.46 -18.75
CA THR A 25 7.51 -2.03 -19.49
C THR A 25 8.45 -3.19 -19.76
N GLU A 26 8.83 -3.93 -18.72
CA GLU A 26 9.82 -5.00 -18.79
C GLU A 26 9.33 -6.21 -19.62
N MET A 27 8.02 -6.38 -19.74
CA MET A 27 7.42 -7.46 -20.53
C MET A 27 6.89 -7.01 -21.90
N GLY A 28 7.16 -5.75 -22.30
CA GLY A 28 6.90 -5.27 -23.66
C GLY A 28 5.43 -4.97 -23.98
N LEU A 29 4.64 -4.56 -22.99
CA LEU A 29 3.21 -4.22 -23.14
C LEU A 29 2.95 -2.71 -23.28
N THR A 30 3.98 -1.86 -23.27
CA THR A 30 3.83 -0.40 -23.22
C THR A 30 2.88 0.16 -24.29
N GLU A 31 2.95 -0.36 -25.53
CA GLU A 31 2.11 0.12 -26.62
C GLU A 31 0.62 -0.19 -26.37
N ILE A 32 0.28 -1.44 -26.08
CA ILE A 32 -1.11 -1.86 -25.83
C ILE A 32 -1.67 -1.22 -24.55
N PHE A 33 -0.84 -1.07 -23.52
CA PHE A 33 -1.21 -0.35 -22.31
C PHE A 33 -1.62 1.09 -22.61
N HIS A 34 -0.82 1.83 -23.39
CA HIS A 34 -1.14 3.21 -23.75
C HIS A 34 -2.41 3.35 -24.61
N GLN A 35 -2.71 2.36 -25.45
CA GLN A 35 -3.94 2.34 -26.25
C GLN A 35 -5.19 2.16 -25.37
N LEU A 36 -5.09 1.35 -24.31
CA LEU A 36 -6.24 0.96 -23.49
C LEU A 36 -6.41 1.80 -22.20
N ARG A 37 -5.37 2.51 -21.74
CA ARG A 37 -5.39 3.21 -20.44
C ARG A 37 -6.48 4.27 -20.27
N PHE A 38 -7.01 4.79 -21.37
CA PHE A 38 -8.06 5.82 -21.35
C PHE A 38 -9.46 5.25 -21.51
N THR A 39 -9.60 3.95 -21.81
CA THR A 39 -10.88 3.30 -22.06
C THR A 39 -11.24 2.30 -20.96
N LEU A 40 -10.27 1.80 -20.20
CA LEU A 40 -10.48 0.85 -19.12
C LEU A 40 -10.15 1.46 -17.75
N PRO A 41 -10.94 1.15 -16.70
CA PRO A 41 -10.52 1.40 -15.32
C PRO A 41 -9.21 0.66 -15.01
N TRP A 42 -8.37 1.23 -14.14
CA TRP A 42 -7.01 0.72 -13.88
C TRP A 42 -6.94 -0.78 -13.55
N ASN A 43 -7.79 -1.26 -12.64
CA ASN A 43 -7.81 -2.69 -12.27
C ASN A 43 -8.13 -3.60 -13.47
N HIS A 44 -9.13 -3.25 -14.29
CA HIS A 44 -9.47 -3.98 -15.51
C HIS A 44 -8.38 -3.86 -16.59
N LEU A 45 -7.71 -2.72 -16.66
CA LEU A 45 -6.57 -2.53 -17.56
C LEU A 45 -5.44 -3.50 -17.19
N MET A 46 -5.10 -3.61 -15.90
CA MET A 46 -4.04 -4.51 -15.46
C MET A 46 -4.41 -5.98 -15.61
N ASP A 47 -5.66 -6.36 -15.33
CA ASP A 47 -6.17 -7.70 -15.66
C ASP A 47 -6.04 -7.98 -17.16
N ARG A 48 -6.40 -7.02 -18.02
CA ARG A 48 -6.21 -7.12 -19.48
C ARG A 48 -4.74 -7.27 -19.86
N MET A 49 -3.81 -6.59 -19.20
CA MET A 49 -2.36 -6.78 -19.44
C MET A 49 -1.92 -8.22 -19.15
N MET A 50 -2.47 -8.86 -18.10
CA MET A 50 -2.17 -10.26 -17.82
C MET A 50 -2.71 -11.20 -18.91
N GLU A 51 -3.88 -10.87 -19.49
CA GLU A 51 -4.40 -11.61 -20.65
C GLU A 51 -3.51 -11.48 -21.88
N GLU A 52 -2.97 -10.28 -22.15
CA GLU A 52 -2.06 -10.06 -23.27
C GLU A 52 -0.73 -10.81 -23.10
N LEU A 53 -0.18 -10.86 -21.89
CA LEU A 53 1.01 -11.67 -21.61
C LEU A 53 0.76 -13.15 -21.89
N HIS A 54 -0.38 -13.66 -21.41
CA HIS A 54 -0.75 -15.04 -21.64
C HIS A 54 -0.98 -15.34 -23.14
N SER A 55 -1.60 -14.42 -23.90
CA SER A 55 -1.80 -14.57 -25.35
C SER A 55 -0.47 -14.62 -26.13
N GLN A 56 0.56 -13.95 -25.60
CA GLN A 56 1.94 -13.99 -26.11
C GLN A 56 2.74 -15.21 -25.62
N GLY A 57 2.10 -16.15 -24.91
CA GLY A 57 2.74 -17.36 -24.40
C GLY A 57 3.63 -17.14 -23.17
N ARG A 58 3.49 -16.00 -22.48
CA ARG A 58 4.18 -15.76 -21.20
C ARG A 58 3.49 -16.52 -20.08
N SER A 59 4.29 -17.22 -19.29
CA SER A 59 3.86 -17.93 -18.09
C SER A 59 3.79 -17.00 -16.89
N ILE A 60 3.06 -17.41 -15.84
CA ILE A 60 3.09 -16.71 -14.56
C ILE A 60 4.50 -16.68 -13.94
N GLN A 61 5.33 -17.68 -14.22
CA GLN A 61 6.74 -17.73 -13.79
C GLN A 61 7.59 -16.67 -14.49
N ASP A 62 7.28 -16.30 -15.74
CA ASP A 62 7.96 -15.20 -16.43
C ASP A 62 7.64 -13.86 -15.76
N ILE A 63 6.38 -13.66 -15.34
CA ILE A 63 5.93 -12.48 -14.60
C ILE A 63 6.64 -12.41 -13.24
N GLU A 64 6.68 -13.54 -12.52
CA GLU A 64 7.43 -13.66 -11.26
C GLU A 64 8.91 -13.30 -11.44
N ALA A 65 9.58 -13.86 -12.46
CA ALA A 65 10.98 -13.57 -12.75
C ALA A 65 11.23 -12.09 -13.10
N CYS A 66 10.24 -11.42 -13.69
CA CYS A 66 10.26 -9.97 -13.92
C CYS A 66 10.16 -9.19 -12.60
N LEU A 67 9.19 -9.54 -11.73
CA LEU A 67 8.95 -8.88 -10.44
C LEU A 67 10.12 -9.03 -9.45
N ARG A 68 10.78 -10.20 -9.43
CA ARG A 68 11.97 -10.44 -8.58
C ARG A 68 13.16 -9.53 -8.90
N LYS A 69 13.14 -8.82 -10.03
CA LYS A 69 14.17 -7.83 -10.38
C LYS A 69 13.89 -6.44 -9.79
N MET A 70 12.68 -6.20 -9.29
CA MET A 70 12.29 -4.89 -8.79
C MET A 70 13.00 -4.58 -7.46
N PRO A 71 13.75 -3.47 -7.36
CA PRO A 71 14.52 -3.16 -6.17
C PRO A 71 13.65 -2.57 -5.05
N ILE A 72 14.03 -2.86 -3.81
CA ILE A 72 13.60 -2.13 -2.61
C ILE A 72 14.83 -1.48 -2.01
N ASP A 73 14.75 -0.19 -1.69
CA ASP A 73 15.85 0.55 -1.08
C ASP A 73 16.22 -0.06 0.28
N SER A 74 17.53 -0.18 0.55
CA SER A 74 18.03 -0.82 1.78
C SER A 74 17.56 -0.10 3.05
N LYS A 75 17.32 1.22 3.00
CA LYS A 75 16.79 2.00 4.13
C LYS A 75 15.33 1.65 4.43
N ILE A 76 14.53 1.31 3.42
CA ILE A 76 13.17 0.79 3.61
C ILE A 76 13.21 -0.60 4.26
N ILE A 77 14.08 -1.49 3.78
CA ILE A 77 14.28 -2.83 4.36
C ILE A 77 14.67 -2.72 5.83
N GLU A 78 15.67 -1.88 6.14
CA GLU A 78 16.10 -1.61 7.51
C GLU A 78 14.98 -1.02 8.37
N ALA A 79 14.17 -0.10 7.82
CA ALA A 79 13.03 0.48 8.52
C ALA A 79 12.01 -0.60 8.92
N ILE A 80 11.54 -1.42 7.98
CA ILE A 80 10.56 -2.49 8.23
C ILE A 80 11.07 -3.45 9.32
N LYS A 81 12.32 -3.89 9.22
CA LYS A 81 12.94 -4.79 10.21
C LYS A 81 13.01 -4.12 11.58
N SER A 82 13.41 -2.85 11.63
CA SER A 82 13.52 -2.10 12.87
C SER A 82 12.18 -1.93 13.55
N VAL A 83 11.14 -1.48 12.83
CA VAL A 83 9.82 -1.24 13.43
C VAL A 83 9.14 -2.54 13.86
N LYS A 84 9.38 -3.66 13.16
CA LYS A 84 8.94 -4.99 13.61
C LYS A 84 9.63 -5.40 14.91
N SER A 85 10.94 -5.19 15.02
CA SER A 85 11.70 -5.52 16.24
C SER A 85 11.27 -4.69 17.45
N LEU A 86 10.77 -3.48 17.22
CA LEU A 86 10.15 -2.62 18.23
C LEU A 86 8.72 -3.05 18.59
N GLY A 87 8.25 -4.15 18.02
CA GLY A 87 6.93 -4.70 18.28
C GLY A 87 5.81 -3.88 17.69
N CYS A 88 6.00 -3.23 16.53
CA CYS A 88 4.91 -2.62 15.75
C CYS A 88 4.18 -3.68 14.91
N ASP A 89 2.88 -3.47 14.68
CA ASP A 89 2.12 -4.24 13.71
C ASP A 89 2.22 -3.56 12.35
N ILE A 90 2.61 -4.29 11.30
CA ILE A 90 2.88 -3.73 9.98
C ILE A 90 1.90 -4.32 8.98
N LYS A 91 1.25 -3.46 8.19
CA LYS A 91 0.25 -3.85 7.20
C LYS A 91 0.46 -3.09 5.90
N ILE A 92 -0.03 -3.66 4.80
CA ILE A 92 -0.07 -3.00 3.48
C ILE A 92 -1.52 -2.74 3.09
N VAL A 93 -1.78 -1.55 2.53
CA VAL A 93 -3.04 -1.22 1.85
C VAL A 93 -2.70 -0.59 0.51
N SER A 94 -2.82 -1.36 -0.57
CA SER A 94 -2.33 -0.95 -1.89
C SER A 94 -3.29 -1.29 -3.03
N ASP A 95 -3.35 -0.38 -4.00
CA ASP A 95 -4.16 -0.52 -5.21
C ASP A 95 -3.49 -1.37 -6.31
N ALA A 96 -2.28 -1.90 -6.05
CA ALA A 96 -1.65 -2.92 -6.87
C ALA A 96 -2.43 -4.26 -6.76
N ASN A 97 -1.78 -5.39 -7.04
CA ASN A 97 -2.38 -6.71 -6.89
C ASN A 97 -1.53 -7.64 -6.00
N HIS A 98 -2.19 -8.64 -5.42
CA HIS A 98 -1.59 -9.53 -4.43
C HIS A 98 -0.35 -10.26 -4.96
N PHE A 99 -0.41 -10.77 -6.19
CA PHE A 99 0.71 -11.50 -6.79
C PHE A 99 1.96 -10.62 -6.91
N PHE A 100 1.81 -9.36 -7.33
CA PHE A 100 2.96 -8.47 -7.51
C PHE A 100 3.63 -8.12 -6.19
N ILE A 101 2.83 -7.72 -5.21
CA ILE A 101 3.32 -7.37 -3.88
C ILE A 101 4.03 -8.57 -3.25
N GLU A 102 3.41 -9.76 -3.29
CA GLU A 102 3.96 -10.98 -2.70
C GLU A 102 5.32 -11.33 -3.30
N LYS A 103 5.43 -11.41 -4.63
CA LYS A 103 6.68 -11.84 -5.29
C LYS A 103 7.82 -10.85 -5.09
N ILE A 104 7.52 -9.55 -5.04
CA ILE A 104 8.54 -8.52 -4.73
C ILE A 104 8.98 -8.68 -3.26
N LEU A 105 8.05 -8.79 -2.30
CA LEU A 105 8.39 -8.90 -0.88
C LEU A 105 9.14 -10.19 -0.53
N GLU A 106 8.78 -11.32 -1.14
CA GLU A 106 9.45 -12.61 -0.95
C GLU A 106 10.92 -12.53 -1.37
N GLN A 107 11.19 -11.92 -2.52
CA GLN A 107 12.55 -11.75 -3.04
C GLN A 107 13.45 -10.95 -2.09
N HIS A 108 12.88 -10.00 -1.35
CA HIS A 108 13.59 -9.17 -0.38
C HIS A 108 13.51 -9.70 1.07
N HIS A 109 12.93 -10.89 1.27
CA HIS A 109 12.69 -11.50 2.58
C HIS A 109 11.92 -10.59 3.54
N LEU A 110 10.90 -9.91 3.02
CA LEU A 110 10.08 -8.95 3.76
C LEU A 110 8.64 -9.42 4.02
N LEU A 111 8.16 -10.44 3.30
CA LEU A 111 6.75 -10.86 3.36
C LEU A 111 6.28 -11.12 4.80
N ASP A 112 7.05 -11.89 5.58
CA ASP A 112 6.71 -12.28 6.96
C ASP A 112 6.68 -11.11 7.97
N PHE A 113 7.16 -9.93 7.58
CA PHE A 113 7.11 -8.75 8.44
C PHE A 113 5.70 -8.15 8.49
N PHE A 114 4.90 -8.35 7.43
CA PHE A 114 3.55 -7.84 7.30
C PHE A 114 2.55 -8.85 7.85
N SER A 115 1.68 -8.41 8.76
CA SER A 115 0.63 -9.28 9.32
C SER A 115 -0.57 -9.42 8.40
N GLU A 116 -0.81 -8.43 7.55
CA GLU A 116 -1.93 -8.39 6.60
C GLU A 116 -1.56 -7.54 5.37
N ILE A 117 -2.03 -7.96 4.19
CA ILE A 117 -1.90 -7.24 2.92
C ILE A 117 -3.29 -7.09 2.31
N TYR A 118 -3.81 -5.87 2.32
CA TYR A 118 -5.10 -5.52 1.72
C TYR A 118 -4.88 -4.95 0.33
N THR A 119 -5.21 -5.71 -0.71
CA THR A 119 -4.94 -5.35 -2.10
C THR A 119 -5.86 -6.13 -3.04
N ASN A 120 -5.83 -5.82 -4.34
CA ASN A 120 -6.66 -6.49 -5.32
C ASN A 120 -6.29 -7.99 -5.41
N PRO A 121 -7.27 -8.90 -5.17
CA PRO A 121 -7.01 -10.33 -5.18
C PRO A 121 -6.74 -10.83 -6.60
N ILE A 122 -6.17 -12.03 -6.67
CA ILE A 122 -5.81 -12.70 -7.91
C ILE A 122 -6.39 -14.11 -7.96
N SER A 123 -6.50 -14.66 -9.16
CA SER A 123 -6.68 -16.10 -9.36
C SER A 123 -5.84 -16.56 -10.54
N VAL A 124 -5.45 -17.83 -10.55
CA VAL A 124 -4.88 -18.46 -11.73
C VAL A 124 -5.91 -19.42 -12.28
N ASP A 125 -6.30 -19.24 -13.55
CA ASP A 125 -7.29 -20.10 -14.18
C ASP A 125 -6.69 -21.47 -14.57
N ALA A 126 -7.54 -22.37 -15.06
CA ALA A 126 -7.13 -23.73 -15.45
C ALA A 126 -6.08 -23.77 -16.58
N ASN A 127 -5.90 -22.68 -17.33
CA ASN A 127 -4.91 -22.56 -18.39
C ASN A 127 -3.61 -21.89 -17.90
N GLY A 128 -3.50 -21.58 -16.61
CA GLY A 128 -2.33 -20.91 -16.04
C GLY A 128 -2.32 -19.39 -16.26
N LYS A 129 -3.44 -18.79 -16.66
CA LYS A 129 -3.56 -17.34 -16.85
C LYS A 129 -3.83 -16.65 -15.52
N LEU A 130 -3.00 -15.65 -15.20
CA LEU A 130 -3.20 -14.79 -14.04
C LEU A 130 -4.37 -13.82 -14.31
N ARG A 131 -5.31 -13.76 -13.36
CA ARG A 131 -6.44 -12.82 -13.36
C ARG A 131 -6.36 -11.92 -12.13
N ILE A 132 -6.69 -10.65 -12.31
CA ILE A 132 -6.74 -9.64 -11.25
C ILE A 132 -8.20 -9.21 -11.07
N PHE A 133 -8.65 -9.13 -9.82
CA PHE A 133 -10.02 -8.76 -9.47
C PHE A 133 -10.04 -7.53 -8.56
N PRO A 134 -11.14 -6.76 -8.55
CA PRO A 134 -11.31 -5.68 -7.59
C PRO A 134 -11.45 -6.22 -6.16
N TYR A 135 -10.83 -5.56 -5.18
CA TYR A 135 -11.00 -5.90 -3.76
C TYR A 135 -12.44 -5.68 -3.29
N HIS A 136 -13.06 -4.56 -3.65
CA HIS A 136 -14.50 -4.33 -3.50
C HIS A 136 -15.20 -4.85 -4.75
N SER A 137 -15.60 -6.12 -4.74
CA SER A 137 -16.26 -6.77 -5.86
C SER A 137 -17.65 -6.20 -6.17
N ASP A 138 -18.08 -6.31 -7.43
CA ASP A 138 -19.44 -5.94 -7.90
C ASP A 138 -20.60 -6.68 -7.22
N ALA A 139 -20.32 -7.76 -6.48
CA ALA A 139 -21.32 -8.47 -5.67
C ALA A 139 -21.78 -7.65 -4.44
N ILE A 140 -21.08 -6.57 -4.12
CA ILE A 140 -21.44 -5.59 -3.08
C ILE A 140 -21.77 -4.29 -3.82
N ALA A 141 -22.75 -3.53 -3.32
CA ALA A 141 -23.00 -2.20 -3.85
C ALA A 141 -21.67 -1.41 -3.90
N PRO A 142 -21.37 -0.71 -5.01
CA PRO A 142 -20.16 0.10 -5.11
C PRO A 142 -20.03 0.96 -3.86
N HIS A 143 -18.84 1.02 -3.29
CA HIS A 143 -18.66 1.84 -2.10
C HIS A 143 -19.04 3.30 -2.42
N SER A 144 -19.67 3.98 -1.47
CA SER A 144 -20.12 5.37 -1.63
C SER A 144 -19.00 6.41 -1.49
N CYS A 145 -17.73 5.98 -1.47
CA CYS A 145 -16.57 6.86 -1.45
C CYS A 145 -16.27 7.46 -2.83
N ASN A 146 -16.20 8.78 -2.90
CA ASN A 146 -15.84 9.55 -4.10
C ASN A 146 -14.34 9.89 -4.19
N LEU A 147 -13.53 9.44 -3.24
CA LEU A 147 -12.08 9.72 -3.16
C LEU A 147 -11.20 8.55 -3.66
N CYS A 148 -11.79 7.37 -3.85
CA CYS A 148 -11.09 6.14 -4.21
C CYS A 148 -11.64 5.58 -5.54
N PRO A 149 -10.81 4.84 -6.29
CA PRO A 149 -11.30 4.09 -7.45
C PRO A 149 -12.23 2.97 -6.97
N SER A 150 -13.09 2.48 -7.87
CA SER A 150 -14.16 1.53 -7.54
C SER A 150 -13.66 0.19 -7.00
N ASN A 151 -12.43 -0.20 -7.35
CA ASN A 151 -11.88 -1.50 -6.99
C ASN A 151 -11.37 -1.57 -5.55
N LEU A 152 -10.85 -0.47 -4.97
CA LEU A 152 -10.28 -0.45 -3.61
C LEU A 152 -10.43 0.93 -2.94
N CYS A 153 -11.35 1.03 -1.98
CA CYS A 153 -11.38 2.12 -1.02
C CYS A 153 -10.47 1.83 0.18
N LYS A 154 -9.27 2.43 0.15
CA LYS A 154 -8.30 2.35 1.25
C LYS A 154 -8.85 2.90 2.58
N GLY A 155 -9.76 3.88 2.54
CA GLY A 155 -10.40 4.41 3.75
C GLY A 155 -11.33 3.42 4.44
N LEU A 156 -12.11 2.63 3.69
CA LEU A 156 -12.92 1.54 4.26
C LEU A 156 -12.06 0.43 4.84
N VAL A 157 -10.94 0.12 4.17
CA VAL A 157 -9.95 -0.83 4.70
C VAL A 157 -9.38 -0.32 6.04
N MET A 158 -9.05 0.97 6.15
CA MET A 158 -8.61 1.55 7.42
C MET A 158 -9.66 1.46 8.53
N ASP A 159 -10.95 1.70 8.22
CA ASP A 159 -12.04 1.51 9.17
C ASP A 159 -12.12 0.05 9.64
N HIS A 160 -11.98 -0.91 8.72
CA HIS A 160 -11.94 -2.34 9.03
C HIS A 160 -10.74 -2.74 9.91
N ILE A 161 -9.53 -2.28 9.58
CA ILE A 161 -8.32 -2.54 10.39
C ILE A 161 -8.49 -2.01 11.81
N ARG A 162 -9.19 -0.88 11.97
CA ARG A 162 -9.45 -0.30 13.28
C ARG A 162 -10.49 -1.10 14.06
N ALA A 163 -11.53 -1.59 13.39
CA ALA A 163 -12.62 -2.37 14.00
C ALA A 163 -12.22 -3.80 14.40
N SER A 164 -11.24 -4.41 13.72
CA SER A 164 -10.78 -5.78 13.99
C SER A 164 -9.98 -5.97 15.29
N SER A 165 -9.95 -4.95 16.16
CA SER A 165 -9.29 -5.01 17.47
C SER A 165 -10.30 -5.28 18.60
N PRO A 166 -10.29 -6.46 19.25
CA PRO A 166 -11.35 -6.86 20.19
C PRO A 166 -11.38 -6.12 21.54
N ASN A 167 -10.37 -5.31 21.86
CA ASN A 167 -10.25 -4.64 23.15
C ASN A 167 -10.24 -3.11 22.98
N ASP A 168 -11.41 -2.50 23.16
CA ASP A 168 -11.61 -1.04 23.19
C ASP A 168 -10.86 -0.31 24.32
N GLN A 169 -10.23 -1.06 25.25
CA GLN A 169 -9.50 -0.48 26.38
C GLN A 169 -8.10 0.01 26.02
N VAL A 170 -7.50 -0.42 24.90
CA VAL A 170 -6.14 -0.01 24.49
C VAL A 170 -6.19 0.80 23.21
N LEU A 171 -5.99 2.11 23.34
CA LEU A 171 -5.92 3.02 22.20
C LEU A 171 -4.71 2.68 21.32
N ARG A 172 -4.96 2.20 20.10
CA ARG A 172 -3.94 1.98 19.07
C ARG A 172 -3.61 3.29 18.35
N ARG A 173 -2.32 3.53 18.15
CA ARG A 173 -1.76 4.64 17.38
C ARG A 173 -1.50 4.16 15.95
N PHE A 174 -2.00 4.88 14.96
CA PHE A 174 -1.78 4.56 13.55
C PHE A 174 -0.73 5.48 12.93
N ILE A 175 0.14 4.91 12.11
CA ILE A 175 1.04 5.65 11.22
C ILE A 175 0.74 5.19 9.79
N TYR A 176 0.21 6.07 8.95
CA TYR A 176 -0.05 5.78 7.54
C TYR A 176 1.05 6.40 6.66
N LEU A 177 1.64 5.63 5.76
CA LEU A 177 2.63 6.11 4.79
C LEU A 177 2.09 5.90 3.38
N GLY A 178 2.19 6.92 2.52
CA GLY A 178 1.71 6.85 1.14
C GLY A 178 2.17 8.02 0.28
N ASP A 179 1.91 7.94 -1.02
CA ASP A 179 2.22 8.98 -2.00
C ASP A 179 1.00 9.34 -2.86
N GLY A 180 0.10 8.38 -3.09
CA GLY A 180 -0.91 8.43 -4.14
C GLY A 180 -2.15 9.25 -3.80
N GLY A 181 -2.89 9.65 -4.83
CA GLY A 181 -4.13 10.41 -4.64
C GLY A 181 -5.21 9.63 -3.87
N GLY A 182 -5.18 8.29 -3.96
CA GLY A 182 -6.09 7.38 -3.25
C GLY A 182 -5.82 7.28 -1.75
N ASP A 183 -4.64 7.70 -1.29
CA ASP A 183 -4.25 7.69 0.13
C ASP A 183 -4.86 8.87 0.91
N PHE A 184 -5.48 9.83 0.23
CA PHE A 184 -6.15 10.92 0.92
C PHE A 184 -7.37 10.42 1.71
N CYS A 185 -8.10 9.44 1.17
CA CYS A 185 -9.25 8.84 1.86
C CYS A 185 -8.89 8.20 3.22
N PRO A 186 -7.89 7.30 3.32
CA PRO A 186 -7.47 6.75 4.60
C PRO A 186 -6.86 7.81 5.53
N THR A 187 -6.23 8.86 4.98
CA THR A 187 -5.72 9.98 5.80
C THR A 187 -6.84 10.68 6.58
N LEU A 188 -8.02 10.87 5.98
CA LEU A 188 -9.19 11.45 6.65
C LEU A 188 -9.76 10.57 7.78
N LYS A 189 -9.38 9.28 7.84
CA LYS A 189 -9.79 8.34 8.89
C LYS A 189 -8.87 8.37 10.11
N LEU A 190 -7.73 9.04 10.01
CA LEU A 190 -6.77 9.16 11.09
C LEU A 190 -7.26 10.16 12.15
N ARG A 191 -6.96 9.86 13.42
CA ARG A 191 -7.34 10.65 14.59
C ARG A 191 -6.22 11.63 14.96
N GLU A 192 -6.50 12.55 15.89
CA GLU A 192 -5.52 13.52 16.40
C GLU A 192 -4.26 12.88 16.97
N CYS A 193 -4.38 11.64 17.45
CA CYS A 193 -3.26 10.90 17.99
C CYS A 193 -2.47 10.08 16.96
N ASP A 194 -2.94 10.03 15.72
CA ASP A 194 -2.33 9.26 14.65
C ASP A 194 -1.38 10.15 13.83
N CYS A 195 -0.60 9.53 12.95
CA CYS A 195 0.33 10.22 12.04
C CYS A 195 0.09 9.80 10.59
N VAL A 196 0.24 10.74 9.67
CA VAL A 196 0.39 10.47 8.23
C VAL A 196 1.77 10.92 7.77
N MET A 197 2.40 10.11 6.91
CA MET A 197 3.68 10.40 6.30
C MET A 197 3.54 10.45 4.77
N PRO A 198 3.19 11.62 4.20
CA PRO A 198 3.06 11.74 2.76
C PRO A 198 4.41 11.94 2.08
N ARG A 199 4.60 11.29 0.93
CA ARG A 199 5.78 11.53 0.09
C ARG A 199 5.70 12.93 -0.55
N THR A 200 6.71 13.76 -0.33
CA THR A 200 6.75 15.13 -0.88
C THR A 200 6.71 15.12 -2.40
N ASN A 201 6.03 16.10 -3.00
CA ASN A 201 5.85 16.23 -4.46
C ASN A 201 4.95 15.16 -5.12
N TYR A 202 4.29 14.30 -4.34
CA TYR A 202 3.31 13.34 -4.82
C TYR A 202 1.87 13.79 -4.51
N PRO A 203 0.84 13.19 -5.16
CA PRO A 203 -0.54 13.65 -5.05
C PRO A 203 -1.10 13.68 -3.61
N LEU A 204 -0.73 12.75 -2.73
CA LEU A 204 -1.17 12.75 -1.34
C LEU A 204 -0.70 14.02 -0.62
N TRP A 205 0.58 14.35 -0.74
CA TRP A 205 1.18 15.53 -0.14
C TRP A 205 0.46 16.81 -0.57
N LYS A 206 0.21 16.94 -1.88
CA LYS A 206 -0.54 18.07 -2.43
C LYS A 206 -1.97 18.14 -1.87
N LYS A 207 -2.70 17.03 -1.85
CA LYS A 207 -4.08 16.99 -1.33
C LYS A 207 -4.14 17.35 0.15
N ILE A 208 -3.18 16.90 0.95
CA ILE A 208 -3.06 17.28 2.38
C ILE A 208 -2.81 18.78 2.51
N SER A 209 -1.87 19.34 1.74
CA SER A 209 -1.59 20.78 1.75
C SER A 209 -2.84 21.60 1.38
N ASP A 210 -3.54 21.21 0.31
CA ASP A 210 -4.73 21.90 -0.19
C ASP A 210 -5.93 21.79 0.77
N ASN A 211 -5.93 20.81 1.69
CA ASN A 211 -7.05 20.50 2.58
C ASN A 211 -6.62 20.34 4.05
N SER A 212 -5.61 21.10 4.49
CA SER A 212 -4.97 20.93 5.81
C SER A 212 -5.95 20.97 6.99
N LEU A 213 -7.01 21.78 6.91
CA LEU A 213 -8.05 21.88 7.95
C LEU A 213 -8.86 20.59 8.15
N LEU A 214 -8.88 19.68 7.17
CA LEU A 214 -9.56 18.39 7.27
C LEU A 214 -8.68 17.32 7.93
N ILE A 215 -7.37 17.57 8.05
CA ILE A 215 -6.40 16.59 8.54
C ILE A 215 -6.25 16.74 10.05
N LYS A 216 -6.70 15.72 10.78
CA LYS A 216 -6.59 15.66 12.24
C LYS A 216 -5.23 15.14 12.70
N ALA A 217 -4.64 14.23 11.95
CA ALA A 217 -3.40 13.55 12.30
C ALA A 217 -2.17 14.46 12.18
N GLU A 218 -1.11 14.12 12.91
CA GLU A 218 0.19 14.75 12.72
C GLU A 218 0.72 14.41 11.32
N VAL A 219 1.17 15.42 10.56
CA VAL A 219 1.74 15.24 9.22
C VAL A 219 3.27 15.25 9.31
N LYS A 220 3.93 14.23 8.77
CA LYS A 220 5.39 14.11 8.68
C LYS A 220 5.85 13.72 7.27
N GLU A 221 6.15 14.73 6.49
CA GLU A 221 6.54 14.58 5.09
C GLU A 221 7.92 13.93 4.95
N TRP A 222 8.13 13.19 3.86
CA TRP A 222 9.41 12.56 3.53
C TRP A 222 9.65 12.61 2.02
N SER A 223 10.91 12.70 1.58
CA SER A 223 11.24 12.78 0.15
C SER A 223 11.95 11.54 -0.40
N ASN A 224 12.66 10.81 0.44
CA ASN A 224 13.47 9.64 0.08
C ASN A 224 13.49 8.58 1.21
N ALA A 225 14.09 7.42 0.92
CA ALA A 225 14.09 6.27 1.83
C ALA A 225 14.82 6.53 3.16
N GLU A 226 15.90 7.33 3.15
CA GLU A 226 16.64 7.70 4.36
C GLU A 226 15.78 8.59 5.29
N GLU A 227 15.10 9.58 4.71
CA GLU A 227 14.17 10.41 5.46
C GLU A 227 12.98 9.62 6.00
N LEU A 228 12.37 8.75 5.19
CA LEU A 228 11.28 7.88 5.62
C LEU A 228 11.70 7.06 6.83
N GLN A 229 12.84 6.37 6.75
CA GLN A 229 13.37 5.56 7.84
C GLN A 229 13.57 6.39 9.10
N ARG A 230 14.30 7.51 8.98
CA ARG A 230 14.62 8.38 10.13
C ARG A 230 13.36 8.90 10.82
N ILE A 231 12.40 9.42 10.05
CA ILE A 231 11.17 10.00 10.57
C ILE A 231 10.30 8.92 11.22
N LEU A 232 10.14 7.77 10.57
CA LEU A 232 9.34 6.66 11.10
C LEU A 232 9.87 6.18 12.45
N LEU A 233 11.20 6.00 12.58
CA LEU A 233 11.82 5.59 13.84
C LEU A 233 11.69 6.66 14.94
N GLN A 234 11.79 7.95 14.58
CA GLN A 234 11.56 9.05 15.52
C GLN A 234 10.11 9.06 16.04
N LEU A 235 9.13 8.86 15.15
CA LEU A 235 7.71 8.77 15.53
C LEU A 235 7.44 7.60 16.46
N ILE A 236 7.98 6.42 16.17
CA ILE A 236 7.81 5.24 17.03
C ILE A 236 8.43 5.48 18.41
N SER A 237 9.62 6.08 18.47
CA SER A 237 10.25 6.45 19.74
C SER A 237 9.40 7.42 20.55
N LYS A 238 8.86 8.46 19.90
CA LYS A 238 7.96 9.45 20.51
C LYS A 238 6.70 8.78 21.06
N ILE A 239 5.99 8.04 20.21
CA ILE A 239 4.72 7.39 20.56
C ILE A 239 4.91 6.36 21.69
N THR A 240 6.01 5.60 21.66
CA THR A 240 6.33 4.61 22.71
C THR A 240 6.51 5.28 24.07
N LYS A 241 7.18 6.44 24.12
CA LYS A 241 7.34 7.22 25.36
C LYS A 241 6.01 7.76 25.87
N GLU A 242 5.17 8.32 25.00
CA GLU A 242 3.84 8.83 25.36
C GLU A 242 2.95 7.73 25.95
N ILE A 243 2.97 6.55 25.34
CA ILE A 243 2.24 5.37 25.79
C ILE A 243 2.73 4.90 27.17
N HIS A 244 4.04 4.93 27.42
CA HIS A 244 4.59 4.52 28.70
C HIS A 244 4.17 5.48 29.82
N ASN A 245 4.23 6.79 29.56
CA ASN A 245 3.87 7.82 30.54
C ASN A 245 2.38 7.85 30.88
N THR A 246 1.50 7.30 30.03
CA THR A 246 0.05 7.21 30.27
C THR A 246 -0.38 5.88 30.91
N SER A 247 0.55 4.93 31.06
CA SER A 247 0.31 3.62 31.68
C SER A 247 0.82 3.54 33.14
N ILE A 248 1.40 4.64 33.66
CA ILE A 248 1.85 4.84 35.05
C ILE A 248 0.86 5.77 35.74
#